data_AF-A0A829RAI8-F1
#
_entry.id   AF-A0A829RAI8-F1
#
_cell.length_a   1.000
_cell.length_b   1.000
_cell.length_c   1.000
_cell.angle_alpha   90.00
_cell.angle_beta   90.00
_cell.angle_gamma   90.00
#
_symmetry.space_group_name_H-M   'P 1'
#
loop_
_entity.id
_entity.type
_entity.pdbx_description
1 polymer ?
#
loop_
_entity_poly.entity_id
_entity_poly.type
_entity_poly.pdbx_seq_one_letter_code
_entity_poly.pdbx_strand_id
1 'polypeptide(L)' 'MENNQHPLPKTYNHIAFKVALSDLPGYRQRIIRAGGQLDVGRSRIEGEGASLYFYDEDMHLFELHTGTLEERLAAY' A
#
# COMPACT_ATOMS: atom_id res chain seq x y z
N MET A 1 28.72 -10.40 -13.29
CA MET A 1 27.42 -10.11 -13.93
C MET A 1 26.99 -8.78 -13.33
N GLU A 2 27.03 -7.70 -14.10
CA GLU A 2 26.53 -6.41 -13.62
C GLU A 2 25.02 -6.52 -13.41
N ASN A 3 24.59 -6.34 -12.16
CA ASN A 3 23.19 -6.37 -11.79
C ASN A 3 22.56 -5.07 -12.31
N ASN A 4 21.96 -5.12 -13.49
CA ASN A 4 21.35 -3.96 -14.14
C ASN A 4 19.94 -3.68 -13.59
N GLN A 5 19.79 -3.70 -12.26
CA GLN A 5 18.55 -3.31 -11.59
C GLN A 5 18.50 -1.79 -11.51
N HIS A 6 17.98 -1.18 -12.57
CA HIS A 6 17.52 0.20 -12.47
C HIS A 6 16.19 0.22 -11.71
N PRO A 7 16.05 1.05 -10.66
CA PRO A 7 14.79 1.18 -9.95
C PRO A 7 13.67 1.57 -10.91
N LEU A 8 12.51 0.94 -10.79
CA LEU A 8 11.35 1.27 -11.61
C LEU A 8 10.93 2.73 -11.39
N PRO A 9 10.42 3.43 -12.43
CA PRO A 9 9.85 4.76 -12.24
C PRO A 9 8.66 4.67 -11.28
N LYS A 10 8.52 5.66 -10.40
CA LYS A 10 7.34 5.75 -9.54
C LYS A 10 6.09 5.95 -10.38
N THR A 11 5.14 5.02 -10.22
CA THR A 11 3.80 5.10 -10.81
C THR A 11 2.77 4.78 -9.72
N TYR A 12 1.49 4.98 -10.03
CA TYR A 12 0.41 4.59 -9.11
C TYR A 12 -0.11 3.16 -9.36
N ASN A 13 0.57 2.38 -10.21
CA ASN A 13 0.25 0.97 -10.41
C ASN A 13 0.60 0.21 -9.14
N HIS A 14 -0.38 -0.47 -8.54
CA HIS A 14 -0.18 -1.21 -7.30
C HIS A 14 -1.02 -2.48 -7.23
N ILE A 15 -0.58 -3.39 -6.36
CA ILE A 15 -1.36 -4.55 -5.93
C ILE A 15 -1.83 -4.30 -4.50
N ALA A 16 -3.13 -4.50 -4.27
CA ALA A 16 -3.74 -4.35 -2.96
C ALA A 16 -4.02 -5.71 -2.30
N PHE A 17 -3.65 -5.84 -1.03
CA PHE A 17 -4.00 -6.99 -0.18
C PHE A 17 -5.04 -6.58 0.86
N LYS A 18 -6.06 -7.42 1.05
CA LYS A 18 -7.08 -7.19 2.09
C LYS A 18 -6.50 -7.49 3.47
N VAL A 19 -6.66 -6.56 4.41
CA VAL A 19 -6.31 -6.72 5.82
C VAL A 19 -7.44 -6.23 6.73
N ALA A 20 -7.39 -6.60 8.01
CA ALA A 20 -8.26 -6.02 9.04
C ALA A 20 -7.72 -4.66 9.49
N LEU A 21 -8.61 -3.74 9.88
CA LEU A 21 -8.24 -2.42 10.39
C LEU A 21 -7.35 -2.50 11.64
N SER A 22 -7.65 -3.46 12.52
CA SER A 22 -6.87 -3.72 13.75
C SER A 22 -5.42 -4.08 13.49
N ASP A 23 -5.12 -4.63 12.32
CA ASP A 23 -3.80 -5.17 12.01
C ASP A 23 -2.88 -4.12 11.37
N LEU A 24 -3.43 -3.02 10.84
CA LEU A 24 -2.67 -1.97 10.16
C LEU A 24 -1.50 -1.43 10.99
N PRO A 25 -1.66 -1.12 12.29
CA PRO A 25 -0.53 -0.66 13.10
C PRO A 25 0.61 -1.69 13.16
N GLY A 26 0.28 -2.98 13.26
CA GLY A 26 1.25 -4.07 13.29
C GLY A 26 1.98 -4.22 11.95
N TYR A 27 1.24 -4.17 10.83
CA TYR A 27 1.82 -4.20 9.49
C TYR A 27 2.73 -3.00 9.21
N ARG A 28 2.34 -1.79 9.63
CA ARG A 28 3.19 -0.60 9.51
C ARG A 28 4.56 -0.82 10.15
N GLN A 29 4.59 -1.35 11.37
CA GLN A 29 5.84 -1.65 12.07
C GLN A 29 6.67 -2.72 11.35
N ARG A 30 6.02 -3.76 10.82
CA ARG A 30 6.71 -4.82 10.05
C ARG A 30 7.34 -4.28 8.77
N ILE A 31 6.62 -3.43 8.02
CA ILE A 31 7.12 -2.82 6.78
C ILE A 31 8.34 -1.94 7.08
N ILE A 32 8.26 -1.06 8.09
CA ILE A 32 9.39 -0.22 8.49
C ILE A 32 10.61 -1.07 8.89
N ARG A 33 10.41 -2.13 9.68
CA ARG A 33 11.50 -3.04 10.09
C ARG A 33 12.12 -3.80 8.93
N ALA A 34 11.34 -4.07 7.88
CA ALA A 34 11.81 -4.72 6.66
C ALA A 34 12.46 -3.75 5.67
N GLY A 35 12.58 -2.45 5.99
CA GLY A 35 13.18 -1.44 5.11
C GLY A 35 12.22 -0.87 4.06
N GLY A 36 10.94 -1.23 4.08
CA GLY A 36 9.94 -0.71 3.14
C GLY A 36 9.66 0.78 3.32
N GLN A 37 9.47 1.48 2.20
CA GLN A 37 9.23 2.93 2.20
C GLN A 37 7.73 3.22 2.24
N LEU A 38 7.24 3.81 3.32
CA LEU A 38 5.82 4.19 3.42
C LEU A 38 5.49 5.38 2.52
N ASP A 39 4.32 5.32 1.88
CA ASP A 39 3.75 6.41 1.09
C ASP A 39 2.45 6.91 1.77
N VAL A 40 2.25 8.22 1.77
CA VAL A 40 1.06 8.86 2.35
C VAL A 40 -0.21 8.56 1.55
N GLY A 41 -0.05 8.20 0.27
CA GLY A 41 -1.15 7.96 -0.65
C GLY A 41 -1.98 9.21 -0.94
N ARG A 42 -3.16 8.99 -1.54
CA ARG A 42 -4.15 10.03 -1.78
C ARG A 42 -5.04 10.25 -0.56
N SER A 43 -5.72 11.39 -0.52
CA SER A 43 -6.83 11.62 0.42
C SER A 43 -7.96 10.60 0.20
N ARG A 44 -8.68 10.29 1.29
CA ARG A 44 -9.79 9.33 1.30
C ARG A 44 -11.02 9.97 1.93
N ILE A 45 -12.20 9.59 1.47
CA ILE A 45 -13.48 9.91 2.11
C ILE A 45 -13.91 8.79 3.04
N GLU A 46 -14.90 9.05 3.89
CA GLU A 46 -15.53 8.02 4.71
C GLU A 46 -16.16 6.94 3.81
N GLY A 47 -16.14 5.68 4.26
CA GLY A 47 -16.61 4.53 3.48
C GLY A 47 -15.58 3.94 2.51
N GLU A 48 -14.46 4.64 2.23
CA GLU A 48 -13.42 4.08 1.36
C GLU A 48 -12.52 3.04 2.04
N GLY A 49 -12.63 2.82 3.35
CA GLY A 49 -11.68 2.06 4.16
C GLY A 49 -10.33 2.76 4.33
N ALA A 50 -9.58 2.36 5.35
CA ALA A 50 -8.18 2.76 5.56
C ALA A 50 -7.23 2.00 4.62
N SER A 51 -6.09 2.64 4.31
CA SER A 51 -5.04 2.09 3.46
C SER A 51 -3.65 2.41 3.98
N LEU A 52 -2.70 1.52 3.73
CA LEU A 52 -1.28 1.73 3.94
C LEU A 52 -0.52 1.41 2.66
N TYR A 53 0.05 2.42 2.03
CA TYR A 53 0.86 2.29 0.82
C TYR A 53 2.34 2.17 1.17
N PHE A 54 3.07 1.33 0.46
CA PHE A 54 4.52 1.21 0.61
C PHE A 54 5.21 0.68 -0.65
N TYR A 55 6.47 1.04 -0.83
CA TYR A 55 7.35 0.48 -1.86
C TYR A 55 8.25 -0.60 -1.28
N ASP A 56 8.54 -1.63 -2.07
CA ASP A 56 9.64 -2.57 -1.83
C ASP A 56 10.99 -2.00 -2.32
N GLU A 57 12.04 -2.82 -2.28
CA GLU A 57 13.40 -2.43 -2.67
C GLU A 57 13.55 -2.16 -4.18
N ASP A 58 12.66 -2.73 -5.00
CA ASP A 58 12.65 -2.61 -6.47
C ASP A 58 11.68 -1.52 -6.97
N MET A 59 11.07 -0.75 -6.06
CA MET A 59 10.11 0.33 -6.34
C MET A 59 8.73 -0.14 -6.83
N HIS A 60 8.32 -1.36 -6.52
CA HIS A 60 6.92 -1.79 -6.70
C HIS A 60 6.04 -1.22 -5.60
N LEU A 61 4.92 -0.59 -5.97
CA LEU A 61 3.96 -0.06 -5.02
C LEU A 61 2.97 -1.16 -4.59
N PHE A 62 2.81 -1.32 -3.28
CA PHE A 62 1.80 -2.18 -2.69
C PHE A 62 0.85 -1.38 -1.80
N GLU A 63 -0.35 -1.92 -1.62
CA GLU A 63 -1.36 -1.38 -0.69
C GLU A 63 -1.82 -2.48 0.27
N LEU A 64 -1.88 -2.18 1.56
CA LEU A 64 -2.72 -2.92 2.50
C LEU A 64 -4.03 -2.17 2.67
N HIS A 65 -5.12 -2.78 2.23
CA HIS A 65 -6.43 -2.15 2.17
C HIS A 65 -7.41 -2.80 3.15
N THR A 66 -8.20 -1.98 3.85
CA THR A 66 -9.16 -2.47 4.86
C THR A 66 -10.60 -2.55 4.37
N GLY A 67 -10.94 -1.90 3.25
CA GLY A 67 -12.27 -1.93 2.66
C GLY A 67 -12.43 -3.02 1.61
N THR A 68 -13.63 -3.05 1.02
CA THR A 68 -14.09 -3.96 -0.03
C THR A 68 -14.53 -3.17 -1.26
N LEU A 69 -14.72 -3.86 -2.38
CA LEU A 69 -15.24 -3.22 -3.60
C LEU A 69 -16.67 -2.72 -3.38
N GLU A 70 -17.48 -3.46 -2.63
CA GLU A 70 -18.87 -3.13 -2.34
C GLU A 70 -18.98 -1.86 -1.50
N GLU A 71 -18.21 -1.73 -0.41
CA GLU A 71 -18.13 -0.51 0.41
C GLU A 71 -17.67 0.68 -0.44
N ARG A 72 -16.70 0.45 -1.33
CA ARG A 72 -16.17 1.47 -2.24
C ARG A 72 -17.25 2.01 -3.17
N LEU A 73 -18.04 1.13 -3.77
CA LEU A 73 -19.10 1.50 -4.70
C LEU A 73 -20.28 2.19 -3.99
N ALA A 74 -20.56 1.83 -2.74
CA ALA A 74 -21.63 2.44 -1.95
C ALA A 74 -21.31 3.87 -1.46
N ALA A 75 -20.03 4.25 -1.42
CA ALA A 75 -19.59 5.58 -0.99
C ALA A 75 -19.66 6.65 -2.12
N TYR A 76 -20.06 6.26 -3.34
CA TYR A 76 -20.28 7.14 -4.49
C TYR A 76 -21.76 7.35 -4.77
#